data_AF-D0LX98-F1
#
_entry.id   AF-D0LX98-F1
#
_cell.length_a   1.000
_cell.length_b   1.000
_cell.length_c   1.000
_cell.angle_alpha   90.00
_cell.angle_beta   90.00
_cell.angle_gamma   90.00
#
_symmetry.space_group_name_H-M   'P 1'
#
loop_
_entity.id
_entity.type
_entity.pdbx_description
1 polymer ?
#
loop_
_entity_poly.entity_id
_entity_poly.type
_entity_poly.pdbx_seq_one_letter_code
_entity_poly.pdbx_strand_id
1 'polypeptide(L)'
;MTAFEIQFHGVRGSLASPGIHTAAVGGHTSCIEIGVAGRRIVLDAGTGLAALGDRILTLGDLARPTTILLSHVHWDHIQGIPFFKPIYIAGSEIEIISGPNGFMPLAEVLRRQMSPPFFPVAFDELSAEVRARDVGIGARFMVGEVQVTVARLNHPDPVYGYRLDYDGHALVYATDTEHYSCVDPTLRALAQGADVLIYDAQYTPEEYRGDQGPAKVGWGHSTFEAAAELARQADVERLVLFHHDPARSDAQVEAIERRARLCFPNTVAAREHMMITIGAMAQRSDALLCAGARSRAGAGGQSVGVEAA
;
A
#
# COMPACT_ATOMS: atom_id res chain seq x y z
N MET A 1 -4.66 -14.47 14.18
CA MET A 1 -3.37 -13.74 14.13
C MET A 1 -3.47 -12.80 12.93
N THR A 2 -2.82 -11.63 12.95
CA THR A 2 -2.84 -10.74 11.78
C THR A 2 -2.15 -11.42 10.60
N ALA A 3 -2.83 -11.53 9.47
CA ALA A 3 -2.29 -12.12 8.24
C ALA A 3 -1.37 -11.15 7.50
N PHE A 4 -1.81 -9.89 7.35
CA PHE A 4 -1.04 -8.82 6.73
C PHE A 4 -1.00 -7.57 7.61
N GLU A 5 0.19 -7.00 7.79
CA GLU A 5 0.42 -5.66 8.33
C GLU A 5 0.93 -4.76 7.21
N ILE A 6 0.12 -3.78 6.79
CA ILE A 6 0.39 -2.91 5.65
C ILE A 6 0.73 -1.54 6.19
N GLN A 7 1.92 -1.02 5.88
CA GLN A 7 2.34 0.31 6.28
C GLN A 7 2.84 1.14 5.10
N PHE A 8 2.32 2.36 4.98
CA PHE A 8 2.64 3.27 3.89
C PHE A 8 3.82 4.16 4.29
N HIS A 9 4.91 4.09 3.54
CA HIS A 9 6.11 4.92 3.73
C HIS A 9 6.24 6.01 2.67
N GLY A 10 5.52 5.89 1.56
CA GLY A 10 5.33 6.94 0.57
C GLY A 10 4.09 6.68 -0.27
N VAL A 11 3.39 7.75 -0.63
CA VAL A 11 2.03 7.71 -1.20
C VAL A 11 1.83 8.63 -2.41
N ARG A 12 2.86 9.41 -2.77
CA ARG A 12 2.84 10.33 -3.92
C ARG A 12 3.28 9.62 -5.18
N GLY A 13 2.64 9.98 -6.29
CA GLY A 13 3.10 9.58 -7.61
C GLY A 13 4.03 10.61 -8.23
N SER A 14 4.76 10.22 -9.28
CA SER A 14 5.63 11.03 -10.16
C SER A 14 6.82 11.75 -9.49
N LEU A 15 6.60 12.52 -8.42
CA LEU A 15 7.60 13.35 -7.75
C LEU A 15 7.35 13.44 -6.24
N ALA A 16 8.43 13.46 -5.45
CA ALA A 16 8.34 13.77 -4.04
C ALA A 16 7.81 15.20 -3.83
N SER A 17 6.93 15.36 -2.85
CA SER A 17 6.17 16.58 -2.62
C SER A 17 6.23 17.02 -1.15
N PRO A 18 7.41 17.27 -0.57
CA PRO A 18 7.51 17.75 0.80
C PRO A 18 7.01 19.20 0.88
N GLY A 19 6.17 19.52 1.86
CA GLY A 19 5.67 20.87 2.05
C GLY A 19 4.64 20.98 3.16
N ILE A 20 4.42 22.20 3.65
CA ILE A 20 3.43 22.45 4.72
C ILE A 20 2.00 22.05 4.32
N HIS A 21 1.69 22.08 3.03
CA HIS A 21 0.37 21.73 2.51
C HIS A 21 0.20 20.24 2.18
N THR A 22 1.26 19.44 2.32
CA THR A 22 1.29 18.01 1.98
C THR A 22 1.76 17.14 3.14
N ALA A 23 2.10 17.75 4.29
CA ALA A 23 2.73 17.06 5.41
C ALA A 23 1.78 16.09 6.14
N ALA A 24 0.47 16.31 6.10
CA ALA A 24 -0.47 15.42 6.78
C ALA A 24 -0.74 14.14 5.96
N VAL A 25 -0.71 14.22 4.63
CA VAL A 25 -0.80 13.04 3.75
C VAL A 25 0.56 12.38 3.55
N GLY A 26 1.64 13.16 3.47
CA GLY A 26 2.97 12.68 3.13
C GLY A 26 3.47 13.22 1.78
N GLY A 27 4.79 13.32 1.66
CA GLY A 27 5.51 13.82 0.49
C GLY A 27 6.41 12.80 -0.20
N HIS A 28 6.67 11.65 0.40
CA HIS A 28 7.42 10.56 -0.20
C HIS A 28 6.64 9.85 -1.31
N THR A 29 7.38 9.37 -2.30
CA THR A 29 6.86 8.61 -3.43
C THR A 29 6.72 7.13 -3.11
N SER A 30 5.94 6.43 -3.93
CA SER A 30 5.50 5.03 -3.82
C SER A 30 6.42 4.10 -3.04
N CYS A 31 6.02 3.73 -1.82
CA CYS A 31 6.69 2.72 -1.00
C CYS A 31 5.73 2.20 0.07
N ILE A 32 5.43 0.89 0.06
CA ILE A 32 4.55 0.25 1.04
C ILE A 32 5.25 -0.98 1.61
N GLU A 33 5.38 -1.05 2.93
CA GLU A 33 5.88 -2.21 3.65
C GLU A 33 4.73 -3.14 4.03
N ILE A 34 4.90 -4.42 3.73
CA ILE A 34 3.97 -5.50 4.07
C ILE A 34 4.69 -6.48 4.98
N GLY A 35 4.27 -6.54 6.25
CA GLY A 35 4.62 -7.60 7.17
C GLY A 35 3.69 -8.79 6.99
N VAL A 36 4.22 -9.94 6.58
CA VAL A 36 3.44 -11.16 6.34
C VAL A 36 4.32 -12.41 6.50
N ALA A 37 3.80 -13.46 7.13
CA ALA A 37 4.49 -14.76 7.31
C ALA A 37 5.94 -14.62 7.85
N GLY A 38 6.18 -13.71 8.79
CA GLY A 38 7.51 -13.45 9.35
C GLY A 38 8.50 -12.74 8.39
N ARG A 39 8.06 -12.32 7.20
CA ARG A 39 8.89 -11.65 6.18
C ARG A 39 8.43 -10.22 5.90
N ARG A 40 9.28 -9.46 5.22
CA ARG A 40 8.98 -8.14 4.69
C ARG A 40 8.83 -8.22 3.18
N ILE A 41 7.67 -7.82 2.66
CA ILE A 41 7.49 -7.52 1.24
C ILE A 41 7.35 -6.00 1.12
N VAL A 42 8.07 -5.38 0.19
CA VAL A 42 7.93 -3.95 -0.10
C VAL A 42 7.33 -3.81 -1.50
N LEU A 43 6.27 -3.02 -1.64
CA LEU A 43 5.66 -2.67 -2.91
C LEU A 43 6.20 -1.30 -3.32
N ASP A 44 6.95 -1.28 -4.43
CA ASP A 44 7.74 -0.16 -4.92
C ASP A 44 8.79 0.41 -3.95
N ALA A 45 9.80 1.04 -4.53
CA ALA A 45 11.02 1.48 -3.88
C ALA A 45 11.30 2.97 -4.12
N GLY A 46 10.24 3.78 -4.09
CA GLY A 46 10.31 5.23 -4.15
C GLY A 46 11.05 5.85 -2.97
N THR A 47 11.01 7.17 -2.87
CA THR A 47 11.74 7.92 -1.83
C THR A 47 11.36 7.51 -0.40
N GLY A 48 10.16 6.95 -0.17
CA GLY A 48 9.77 6.40 1.13
C GLY A 48 10.63 5.22 1.60
N LEU A 49 11.30 4.52 0.68
CA LEU A 49 12.16 3.38 1.01
C LEU A 49 13.35 3.79 1.89
N ALA A 50 13.87 5.01 1.71
CA ALA A 50 14.96 5.52 2.54
C ALA A 50 14.55 5.59 4.03
N ALA A 51 13.34 6.12 4.31
CA ALA A 51 12.79 6.20 5.66
C ALA A 51 12.50 4.81 6.26
N LEU A 52 12.03 3.87 5.44
CA LEU A 52 11.89 2.47 5.85
C LEU A 52 13.25 1.86 6.24
N GLY A 53 14.30 2.11 5.46
CA GLY A 53 15.67 1.68 5.79
C GLY A 53 16.10 2.16 7.18
N ASP A 54 15.94 3.46 7.46
CA ASP A 54 16.26 4.06 8.77
C ASP A 54 15.51 3.40 9.92
N ARG A 55 14.23 3.12 9.70
CA ARG A 55 13.40 2.43 10.68
C ARG A 55 13.87 1.00 10.95
N ILE A 56 14.20 0.23 9.91
CA ILE A 56 14.69 -1.16 10.06
C ILE A 56 15.94 -1.18 10.94
N LEU A 57 16.86 -0.25 10.73
CA LEU A 57 18.08 -0.13 11.54
C LEU A 57 17.74 0.26 12.98
N THR A 58 16.84 1.23 13.17
CA THR A 58 16.43 1.70 14.50
C THR A 58 15.78 0.60 15.33
N LEU A 59 15.00 -0.29 14.69
CA LEU A 59 14.32 -1.40 15.34
C LEU A 59 15.20 -2.66 15.47
N GLY A 60 16.38 -2.69 14.86
CA GLY A 60 17.25 -3.87 14.84
C GLY A 60 16.69 -5.03 14.01
N ASP A 61 15.84 -4.75 13.01
CA ASP A 61 15.09 -5.76 12.24
C ASP A 61 15.76 -6.13 10.89
N LEU A 62 17.10 -6.06 10.84
CA LEU A 62 17.89 -6.37 9.65
C LEU A 62 17.83 -7.85 9.24
N ALA A 63 17.61 -8.74 10.21
CA ALA A 63 17.58 -10.18 9.97
C ALA A 63 16.32 -10.64 9.24
N ARG A 64 15.29 -9.80 9.14
CA ARG A 64 14.03 -10.14 8.47
C ARG A 64 14.20 -10.08 6.95
N PRO A 65 14.04 -11.21 6.22
CA PRO A 65 14.20 -11.24 4.77
C PRO A 65 13.27 -10.25 4.08
N THR A 66 13.83 -9.48 3.14
CA THR A 66 13.11 -8.42 2.44
C THR A 66 12.99 -8.74 0.96
N THR A 67 11.77 -8.72 0.44
CA THR A 67 11.49 -8.84 -1.00
C THR A 67 10.84 -7.56 -1.50
N ILE A 68 11.46 -6.86 -2.44
CA ILE A 68 10.93 -5.66 -3.08
C ILE A 68 10.28 -6.07 -4.40
N LEU A 69 8.98 -5.81 -4.54
CA LEU A 69 8.23 -5.99 -5.77
C LEU A 69 8.05 -4.62 -6.43
N LEU A 70 8.73 -4.39 -7.54
CA LEU A 70 8.61 -3.15 -8.31
C LEU A 70 7.50 -3.30 -9.35
N SER A 71 6.51 -2.42 -9.32
CA SER A 71 5.48 -2.32 -10.35
C SER A 71 6.10 -1.99 -11.71
N HIS A 72 7.08 -1.08 -11.72
CA HIS A 72 7.91 -0.72 -12.86
C HIS A 72 9.12 0.11 -12.40
N VAL A 73 9.88 0.65 -13.36
CA VAL A 73 11.19 1.27 -13.12
C VAL A 73 11.21 2.79 -13.37
N HIS A 74 10.06 3.47 -13.29
CA HIS A 74 10.04 4.93 -13.25
C HIS A 74 10.67 5.43 -11.95
N TRP A 75 11.19 6.66 -12.00
CA TRP A 75 12.06 7.20 -10.96
C TRP A 75 11.42 7.18 -9.58
N ASP A 76 10.19 7.62 -9.46
CA ASP A 76 9.43 7.68 -8.22
C ASP A 76 9.10 6.31 -7.61
N HIS A 77 9.33 5.21 -8.34
CA HIS A 77 9.21 3.82 -7.86
C HIS A 77 10.56 3.16 -7.55
N ILE A 78 11.70 3.78 -7.91
CA ILE A 78 13.04 3.19 -7.66
C ILE A 78 14.00 4.15 -6.94
N GLN A 79 13.68 5.44 -6.82
CA GLN A 79 14.60 6.48 -6.35
C GLN A 79 15.13 6.24 -4.93
N GLY A 80 14.41 5.49 -4.10
CA GLY A 80 14.84 5.17 -2.74
C GLY A 80 15.85 4.02 -2.66
N ILE A 81 16.01 3.20 -3.70
CA ILE A 81 16.92 2.03 -3.68
C ILE A 81 18.33 2.42 -3.26
N PRO A 82 19.00 3.42 -3.86
CA PRO A 82 20.37 3.78 -3.48
C PRO A 82 20.49 4.32 -2.05
N PHE A 83 19.38 4.69 -1.42
CA PHE A 83 19.32 5.22 -0.05
C PHE A 83 18.75 4.22 0.96
N PHE A 84 18.41 3.00 0.53
CA PHE A 84 17.93 1.94 1.40
C PHE A 84 19.09 1.32 2.18
N LYS A 85 19.43 1.90 3.34
CA LYS A 85 20.59 1.51 4.17
C LYS A 85 20.87 0.00 4.29
N PRO A 86 19.86 -0.90 4.42
CA PRO A 86 20.09 -2.34 4.44
C PRO A 86 20.91 -2.90 3.27
N ILE A 87 20.87 -2.34 2.06
CA ILE A 87 21.68 -2.85 0.92
C ILE A 87 23.19 -2.72 1.14
N TYR A 88 23.62 -1.87 2.08
CA TYR A 88 25.02 -1.64 2.42
C TYR A 88 25.47 -2.41 3.66
N ILE A 89 24.62 -3.25 4.25
CA ILE A 89 24.91 -3.95 5.50
C ILE A 89 25.01 -5.45 5.25
N ALA A 90 26.20 -5.99 5.51
CA ALA A 90 26.46 -7.43 5.43
C ALA A 90 25.50 -8.23 6.33
N GLY A 91 25.01 -9.35 5.79
CA GLY A 91 24.01 -10.20 6.46
C GLY A 91 22.56 -9.84 6.15
N SER A 92 22.29 -8.74 5.44
CA SER A 92 20.94 -8.44 4.93
C SER A 92 20.64 -9.29 3.69
N GLU A 93 19.48 -9.94 3.66
CA GLU A 93 18.97 -10.70 2.50
C GLU A 93 17.87 -9.89 1.80
N ILE A 94 18.14 -9.48 0.55
CA ILE A 94 17.24 -8.62 -0.23
C ILE A 94 17.05 -9.21 -1.63
N GLU A 95 15.80 -9.41 -2.02
CA GLU A 95 15.42 -9.79 -3.39
C GLU A 95 14.60 -8.68 -4.03
N ILE A 96 14.92 -8.29 -5.26
CA ILE A 96 14.20 -7.28 -6.03
C ILE A 96 13.61 -7.95 -7.27
N ILE A 97 12.30 -7.84 -7.44
CA ILE A 97 11.55 -8.53 -8.49
C ILE A 97 10.71 -7.50 -9.26
N SER A 98 10.68 -7.62 -10.58
CA SER A 98 9.77 -6.87 -11.44
C SER A 98 9.40 -7.70 -12.67
N GLY A 99 8.34 -7.32 -13.38
CA GLY A 99 8.11 -7.84 -14.73
C GLY A 99 9.05 -7.20 -15.76
N PRO A 100 9.11 -7.72 -17.00
CA PRO A 100 10.02 -7.21 -18.02
C PRO A 100 9.68 -5.78 -18.44
N ASN A 101 10.62 -4.85 -18.25
CA ASN A 101 10.47 -3.46 -18.71
C ASN A 101 10.56 -3.29 -20.24
N GLY A 102 10.92 -4.34 -20.98
CA GLY A 102 10.99 -4.34 -22.45
C GLY A 102 12.29 -3.80 -23.04
N PHE A 103 13.21 -3.26 -22.23
CA PHE A 103 14.48 -2.69 -22.71
C PHE A 103 15.71 -3.48 -22.25
N MET A 104 15.77 -3.88 -20.97
CA MET A 104 16.92 -4.60 -20.41
C MET A 104 16.52 -5.43 -19.17
N PRO A 105 17.33 -6.40 -18.73
CA PRO A 105 17.06 -7.12 -17.48
C PRO A 105 17.03 -6.17 -16.27
N LEU A 106 16.23 -6.49 -15.25
CA LEU A 106 16.10 -5.65 -14.04
C LEU A 106 17.46 -5.34 -13.39
N ALA A 107 18.35 -6.33 -13.31
CA ALA A 107 19.69 -6.14 -12.76
C ALA A 107 20.50 -5.06 -13.49
N GLU A 108 20.33 -4.93 -14.81
CA GLU A 108 21.00 -3.90 -15.61
C GLU A 108 20.39 -2.51 -15.36
N VAL A 109 19.07 -2.41 -15.13
CA VAL A 109 18.44 -1.15 -14.71
C VAL A 109 19.04 -0.66 -13.40
N LEU A 110 19.17 -1.54 -12.40
CA LEU A 110 19.71 -1.18 -11.09
C LEU A 110 21.19 -0.80 -11.15
N ARG A 111 21.99 -1.48 -11.97
CA ARG A 111 23.39 -1.09 -12.26
C ARG A 111 23.48 0.32 -12.84
N ARG A 112 22.61 0.67 -13.78
CA ARG A 112 22.62 2.01 -14.39
C ARG A 112 22.18 3.07 -13.40
N GLN A 113 21.15 2.79 -12.60
CA GLN A 113 20.69 3.69 -11.54
C GLN A 113 21.82 3.98 -10.55
N MET A 114 22.55 2.94 -10.14
CA MET A 114 23.67 3.03 -9.20
C MET A 114 25.00 3.04 -9.97
N SER A 115 25.23 4.11 -10.75
CA SER A 115 26.48 4.29 -11.49
C SER A 115 26.96 5.76 -11.55
N PRO A 116 28.28 6.02 -11.60
CA PRO A 116 28.80 7.35 -11.86
C PRO A 116 28.37 7.91 -13.23
N PRO A 117 28.11 9.22 -13.37
CA PRO A 117 28.24 10.26 -12.35
C PRO A 117 26.99 10.44 -11.46
N PHE A 118 25.94 9.61 -11.63
CA PHE A 118 24.66 9.78 -10.95
C PHE A 118 24.69 9.34 -9.49
N PHE A 119 25.44 8.28 -9.19
CA PHE A 119 25.58 7.74 -7.85
C PHE A 119 27.00 7.18 -7.62
N PRO A 120 27.60 7.41 -6.43
CA PRO A 120 29.02 7.10 -6.19
C PRO A 120 29.31 5.64 -5.86
N VAL A 121 28.30 4.81 -5.58
CA VAL A 121 28.47 3.39 -5.22
C VAL A 121 27.82 2.52 -6.29
N ALA A 122 28.56 1.55 -6.82
CA ALA A 122 28.01 0.65 -7.84
C ALA A 122 27.11 -0.43 -7.23
N PHE A 123 26.12 -0.90 -7.98
CA PHE A 123 25.23 -1.99 -7.55
C PHE A 123 25.99 -3.30 -7.23
N ASP A 124 27.10 -3.55 -7.93
CA ASP A 124 27.91 -4.75 -7.71
C ASP A 124 28.91 -4.59 -6.52
N GLU A 125 28.95 -3.42 -5.87
CA GLU A 125 29.79 -3.13 -4.69
C GLU A 125 28.99 -3.21 -3.37
N LEU A 126 27.73 -3.64 -3.43
CA LEU A 126 26.86 -3.76 -2.27
C LEU A 126 27.36 -4.83 -1.29
N SER A 127 27.31 -4.52 0.00
CA SER A 127 27.74 -5.44 1.06
C SER A 127 26.66 -6.45 1.48
N ALA A 128 25.39 -6.17 1.16
CA ALA A 128 24.29 -7.10 1.37
C ALA A 128 24.19 -8.15 0.25
N GLU A 129 23.48 -9.25 0.51
CA GLU A 129 23.10 -10.17 -0.55
C GLU A 129 21.86 -9.63 -1.27
N VAL A 130 22.10 -8.90 -2.37
CA VAL A 130 21.03 -8.33 -3.20
C VAL A 130 20.89 -9.13 -4.50
N ARG A 131 19.74 -9.76 -4.69
CA ARG A 131 19.40 -10.49 -5.92
C ARG A 131 18.32 -9.75 -6.68
N ALA A 132 18.50 -9.56 -7.98
CA ALA A 132 17.50 -8.93 -8.85
C ALA A 132 17.09 -9.92 -9.96
N ARG A 133 15.78 -10.09 -10.18
CA ARG A 133 15.27 -10.94 -11.26
C ARG A 133 13.97 -10.45 -11.88
N ASP A 134 13.81 -10.78 -13.15
CA ASP A 134 12.58 -10.56 -13.90
C ASP A 134 11.61 -11.74 -13.71
N VAL A 135 10.29 -11.45 -13.72
CA VAL A 135 9.23 -12.47 -13.76
C VAL A 135 8.35 -12.31 -14.99
N GLY A 136 7.86 -13.43 -15.53
CA GLY A 136 6.99 -13.41 -16.69
C GLY A 136 5.64 -12.73 -16.43
N ILE A 137 5.01 -12.23 -17.49
CA ILE A 137 3.64 -11.73 -17.45
C ILE A 137 2.70 -12.87 -17.03
N GLY A 138 1.81 -12.64 -16.06
CA GLY A 138 0.91 -13.68 -15.55
C GLY A 138 1.59 -14.69 -14.61
N ALA A 139 2.85 -14.47 -14.25
CA ALA A 139 3.59 -15.38 -13.38
C ALA A 139 2.91 -15.51 -12.02
N ARG A 140 3.00 -16.73 -11.48
CA ARG A 140 2.67 -17.06 -10.09
C ARG A 140 3.91 -17.64 -9.44
N PHE A 141 4.33 -17.09 -8.31
CA PHE A 141 5.51 -17.57 -7.60
C PHE A 141 5.35 -17.37 -6.10
N MET A 142 6.20 -18.03 -5.32
CA MET A 142 6.19 -17.95 -3.87
C MET A 142 7.25 -16.97 -3.36
N VAL A 143 6.89 -16.19 -2.35
CA VAL A 143 7.79 -15.38 -1.54
C VAL A 143 7.65 -15.87 -0.09
N GLY A 144 8.48 -16.86 0.27
CA GLY A 144 8.20 -17.66 1.47
C GLY A 144 6.88 -18.42 1.30
N GLU A 145 5.94 -18.19 2.21
CA GLU A 145 4.58 -18.79 2.18
C GLU A 145 3.55 -17.93 1.43
N VAL A 146 3.94 -16.75 0.94
CA VAL A 146 3.03 -15.83 0.25
C VAL A 146 3.02 -16.14 -1.23
N GLN A 147 1.84 -16.42 -1.80
CA GLN A 147 1.68 -16.57 -3.24
C GLN A 147 1.55 -15.19 -3.88
N VAL A 148 2.42 -14.90 -4.84
CA VAL A 148 2.39 -13.66 -5.63
C VAL A 148 1.88 -13.97 -7.03
N THR A 149 0.83 -13.29 -7.47
CA THR A 149 0.33 -13.32 -8.85
C THR A 149 0.57 -11.96 -9.51
N VAL A 150 1.14 -11.97 -10.71
CA VAL A 150 1.48 -10.76 -11.47
C VAL A 150 0.49 -10.55 -12.61
N ALA A 151 0.01 -9.33 -12.80
CA ALA A 151 -0.72 -8.92 -14.00
C ALA A 151 -0.10 -7.69 -14.64
N ARG A 152 -0.14 -7.61 -15.98
CA ARG A 152 0.23 -6.39 -16.69
C ARG A 152 -0.93 -5.39 -16.59
N LEU A 153 -0.62 -4.13 -16.32
CA LEU A 153 -1.58 -3.03 -16.20
C LEU A 153 -1.58 -2.16 -17.47
N ASN A 154 -2.57 -1.28 -17.54
CA ASN A 154 -2.74 -0.34 -18.64
C ASN A 154 -1.87 0.90 -18.41
N HIS A 155 -0.70 0.95 -19.01
CA HIS A 155 0.20 2.09 -18.90
C HIS A 155 1.03 2.22 -20.19
N PRO A 156 1.50 3.43 -20.58
CA PRO A 156 2.33 3.61 -21.78
C PRO A 156 3.57 2.70 -21.79
N ASP A 157 4.25 2.60 -20.66
CA ASP A 157 5.34 1.64 -20.42
C ASP A 157 4.84 0.37 -19.72
N PRO A 158 5.58 -0.76 -19.75
CA PRO A 158 5.21 -1.96 -19.00
C PRO A 158 5.14 -1.72 -17.49
N VAL A 159 3.92 -1.76 -16.94
CA VAL A 159 3.62 -1.69 -15.50
C VAL A 159 2.92 -2.97 -15.04
N TYR A 160 3.22 -3.38 -13.81
CA TYR A 160 2.74 -4.61 -13.20
C TYR A 160 2.00 -4.37 -11.89
N GLY A 161 0.84 -5.02 -11.77
CA GLY A 161 0.09 -5.14 -10.53
C GLY A 161 0.38 -6.49 -9.87
N TYR A 162 0.31 -6.51 -8.54
CA TYR A 162 0.58 -7.70 -7.74
C TYR A 162 -0.62 -8.05 -6.88
N ARG A 163 -0.98 -9.32 -6.85
CA ARG A 163 -1.84 -9.92 -5.83
C ARG A 163 -0.98 -10.78 -4.91
N LEU A 164 -1.12 -10.56 -3.61
CA LEU A 164 -0.49 -11.34 -2.54
C LEU A 164 -1.57 -12.14 -1.82
N ASP A 165 -1.50 -13.47 -1.88
CA ASP A 165 -2.41 -14.37 -1.17
C ASP A 165 -1.65 -15.06 -0.01
N TYR A 166 -2.23 -15.02 1.20
CA TYR A 166 -1.71 -15.69 2.40
C TYR A 166 -2.83 -15.96 3.41
N ASP A 167 -2.86 -17.17 3.99
CA ASP A 167 -3.82 -17.57 5.05
C ASP A 167 -5.29 -17.24 4.73
N GLY A 168 -5.70 -17.46 3.47
CA GLY A 168 -7.08 -17.19 3.01
C GLY A 168 -7.41 -15.71 2.76
N HIS A 169 -6.45 -14.82 2.96
CA HIS A 169 -6.56 -13.38 2.73
C HIS A 169 -5.77 -12.94 1.49
N ALA A 170 -6.19 -11.82 0.90
CA ALA A 170 -5.57 -11.27 -0.30
C ALA A 170 -5.45 -9.74 -0.27
N LEU A 171 -4.26 -9.27 -0.67
CA LEU A 171 -3.94 -7.86 -0.92
C LEU A 171 -3.60 -7.67 -2.39
N VAL A 172 -4.15 -6.63 -3.02
CA VAL A 172 -3.86 -6.27 -4.41
C VAL A 172 -3.28 -4.87 -4.47
N TYR A 173 -2.17 -4.74 -5.21
CA TYR A 173 -1.49 -3.48 -5.49
C TYR A 173 -1.50 -3.22 -7.00
N ALA A 174 -2.14 -2.12 -7.40
CA ALA A 174 -2.26 -1.70 -8.79
C ALA A 174 -2.12 -0.18 -8.89
N THR A 175 -0.87 0.27 -8.93
CA THR A 175 -0.51 1.67 -9.22
C THR A 175 -0.34 1.87 -10.73
N ASP A 176 -0.30 3.13 -11.18
CA ASP A 176 0.10 3.53 -12.54
C ASP A 176 -0.65 2.73 -13.59
N THR A 177 -1.97 2.74 -13.46
CA THR A 177 -2.88 2.06 -14.37
C THR A 177 -3.95 3.01 -14.85
N GLU A 178 -4.26 2.94 -16.14
CA GLU A 178 -5.28 3.73 -16.80
C GLU A 178 -6.55 2.90 -17.03
N HIS A 179 -7.69 3.44 -16.58
CA HIS A 179 -9.00 2.79 -16.68
C HIS A 179 -9.70 3.01 -18.03
N TYR A 180 -9.22 3.91 -18.88
CA TYR A 180 -9.86 4.26 -20.15
C TYR A 180 -11.37 4.50 -20.00
N SER A 181 -12.20 3.67 -20.64
CA SER A 181 -13.66 3.78 -20.66
C SER A 181 -14.38 2.65 -19.91
N CYS A 182 -13.67 1.63 -19.43
CA CYS A 182 -14.28 0.49 -18.76
C CYS A 182 -13.31 -0.19 -17.78
N VAL A 183 -13.86 -0.95 -16.83
CA VAL A 183 -13.04 -1.74 -15.91
C VAL A 183 -12.22 -2.75 -16.70
N ASP A 184 -10.89 -2.70 -16.55
CA ASP A 184 -9.98 -3.66 -17.16
C ASP A 184 -10.30 -5.08 -16.65
N PRO A 185 -10.66 -6.03 -17.53
CA PRO A 185 -10.96 -7.39 -17.12
C PRO A 185 -9.77 -8.11 -16.46
N THR A 186 -8.54 -7.76 -16.84
CA THR A 186 -7.33 -8.35 -16.25
C THR A 186 -7.20 -7.93 -14.80
N LEU A 187 -7.28 -6.63 -14.54
CA LEU A 187 -7.21 -6.10 -13.19
C LEU A 187 -8.42 -6.49 -12.33
N ARG A 188 -9.63 -6.58 -12.90
CA ARG A 188 -10.80 -7.13 -12.18
C ARG A 188 -10.56 -8.57 -11.74
N ALA A 189 -10.01 -9.41 -12.62
CA ALA A 189 -9.69 -10.79 -12.27
C ALA A 189 -8.61 -10.89 -11.19
N LEU A 190 -7.60 -10.01 -11.24
CA LEU A 190 -6.57 -9.92 -10.20
C LEU A 190 -7.16 -9.47 -8.85
N ALA A 191 -8.09 -8.50 -8.87
CA ALA A 191 -8.69 -7.91 -7.69
C ALA A 191 -9.81 -8.75 -7.04
N GLN A 192 -10.28 -9.81 -7.71
CA GLN A 192 -11.47 -10.56 -7.31
C GLN A 192 -11.39 -11.06 -5.86
N GLY A 193 -12.35 -10.65 -5.03
CA GLY A 193 -12.50 -11.08 -3.64
C GLY A 193 -11.32 -10.68 -2.73
N ALA A 194 -10.57 -9.62 -3.06
CA ALA A 194 -9.46 -9.18 -2.22
C ALA A 194 -9.96 -8.42 -0.98
N ASP A 195 -9.32 -8.62 0.17
CA ASP A 195 -9.62 -7.85 1.39
C ASP A 195 -9.24 -6.37 1.20
N VAL A 196 -8.13 -6.10 0.51
CA VAL A 196 -7.64 -4.75 0.24
C VAL A 196 -7.21 -4.61 -1.22
N LEU A 197 -7.72 -3.58 -1.89
CA LEU A 197 -7.21 -3.08 -3.17
C LEU A 197 -6.56 -1.71 -2.95
N ILE A 198 -5.26 -1.61 -3.26
CA ILE A 198 -4.51 -0.36 -3.33
C ILE A 198 -4.43 0.04 -4.79
N TYR A 199 -4.99 1.19 -5.14
CA TYR A 199 -5.24 1.56 -6.54
C TYR A 199 -4.88 3.01 -6.85
N ASP A 200 -4.35 3.26 -8.05
CA ASP A 200 -4.05 4.59 -8.60
C ASP A 200 -5.30 5.50 -8.65
N ALA A 201 -5.25 6.59 -7.90
CA ALA A 201 -6.29 7.62 -7.91
C ALA A 201 -5.71 9.01 -8.16
N GLN A 202 -4.69 9.10 -9.02
CA GLN A 202 -3.95 10.35 -9.24
C GLN A 202 -4.85 11.48 -9.74
N TYR A 203 -5.88 11.18 -10.54
CA TYR A 203 -6.74 12.20 -11.15
C TYR A 203 -8.18 12.20 -10.61
N THR A 204 -8.82 13.36 -10.70
CA THR A 204 -10.27 13.48 -10.58
C THR A 204 -10.93 13.17 -11.92
N PRO A 205 -12.20 12.78 -11.95
CA PRO A 205 -12.96 12.61 -13.19
C PRO A 205 -12.92 13.86 -14.08
N GLU A 206 -12.94 15.05 -13.46
CA GLU A 206 -12.89 16.34 -14.16
C GLU A 206 -11.53 16.56 -14.85
N GLU A 207 -10.43 16.29 -14.16
CA GLU A 207 -9.08 16.37 -14.72
C GLU A 207 -8.90 15.34 -15.85
N TYR A 208 -9.39 14.13 -15.66
CA TYR A 208 -9.25 13.05 -16.63
C TYR A 208 -9.98 13.37 -17.95
N ARG A 209 -11.21 13.91 -17.87
CA ARG A 209 -11.98 14.36 -19.04
C ARG A 209 -11.40 15.60 -19.72
N GLY A 210 -10.60 16.40 -19.01
CA GLY A 210 -10.09 17.69 -19.50
C GLY A 210 -11.02 18.86 -19.24
N ASP A 211 -11.87 18.79 -18.21
CA ASP A 211 -12.78 19.88 -17.82
C ASP A 211 -11.98 21.06 -17.21
N GLN A 212 -10.77 20.78 -16.70
CA GLN A 212 -9.90 21.73 -16.00
C GLN A 212 -8.47 21.75 -16.60
N GLY A 213 -8.35 21.69 -17.94
CA GLY A 213 -7.08 21.71 -18.65
C GLY A 213 -6.97 20.60 -19.70
N PRO A 214 -5.77 20.21 -20.12
CA PRO A 214 -5.62 19.09 -21.07
C PRO A 214 -6.11 17.79 -20.43
N ALA A 215 -6.90 17.03 -21.18
CA ALA A 215 -7.35 15.70 -20.76
C ALA A 215 -6.15 14.82 -20.41
N LYS A 216 -6.33 13.98 -19.37
CA LYS A 216 -5.27 13.09 -18.86
C LYS A 216 -5.34 11.68 -19.42
N VAL A 217 -6.23 11.43 -20.38
CA VAL A 217 -6.25 10.17 -21.13
C VAL A 217 -4.90 9.98 -21.84
N GLY A 218 -4.31 8.79 -21.71
CA GLY A 218 -3.00 8.41 -22.21
C GLY A 218 -1.84 8.67 -21.24
N TRP A 219 -2.09 9.26 -20.07
CA TRP A 219 -1.04 9.56 -19.09
C TRP A 219 -0.75 8.39 -18.15
N GLY A 220 -1.49 7.27 -18.25
CA GLY A 220 -1.21 6.07 -17.46
C GLY A 220 -1.85 6.01 -16.07
N HIS A 221 -2.64 7.00 -15.67
CA HIS A 221 -3.23 7.05 -14.34
C HIS A 221 -4.76 7.04 -14.35
N SER A 222 -5.35 6.87 -13.16
CA SER A 222 -6.80 6.69 -13.02
C SER A 222 -7.46 7.63 -12.04
N THR A 223 -8.77 7.48 -11.93
CA THR A 223 -9.63 8.28 -11.06
C THR A 223 -10.15 7.47 -9.90
N PHE A 224 -10.52 8.16 -8.82
CA PHE A 224 -11.15 7.51 -7.67
C PHE A 224 -12.52 6.88 -8.00
N GLU A 225 -13.24 7.36 -9.03
CA GLU A 225 -14.50 6.75 -9.48
C GLU A 225 -14.24 5.40 -10.16
N ALA A 226 -13.21 5.32 -11.00
CA ALA A 226 -12.78 4.08 -11.62
C ALA A 226 -12.30 3.06 -10.57
N ALA A 227 -11.56 3.53 -9.57
CA ALA A 227 -11.14 2.72 -8.43
C ALA A 227 -12.33 2.11 -7.67
N ALA A 228 -13.34 2.93 -7.37
CA ALA A 228 -14.56 2.50 -6.68
C ALA A 228 -15.38 1.50 -7.52
N GLU A 229 -15.49 1.74 -8.83
CA GLU A 229 -16.21 0.83 -9.73
C GLU A 229 -15.50 -0.51 -9.89
N LEU A 230 -14.17 -0.52 -9.99
CA LEU A 230 -13.38 -1.75 -9.98
C LEU A 230 -13.57 -2.50 -8.66
N ALA A 231 -13.45 -1.83 -7.51
CA ALA A 231 -13.62 -2.45 -6.19
C ALA A 231 -15.00 -3.11 -6.06
N ARG A 232 -16.06 -2.44 -6.51
CA ARG A 232 -17.43 -2.97 -6.52
C ARG A 232 -17.58 -4.18 -7.45
N GLN A 233 -17.04 -4.12 -8.66
CA GLN A 233 -17.15 -5.21 -9.63
C GLN A 233 -16.30 -6.44 -9.24
N ALA A 234 -15.21 -6.23 -8.52
CA ALA A 234 -14.30 -7.28 -8.06
C ALA A 234 -14.66 -7.82 -6.67
N ASP A 235 -15.72 -7.33 -6.02
CA ASP A 235 -16.11 -7.73 -4.66
C ASP A 235 -14.97 -7.56 -3.64
N VAL A 236 -14.28 -6.41 -3.71
CA VAL A 236 -13.21 -6.04 -2.78
C VAL A 236 -13.82 -5.55 -1.47
N GLU A 237 -13.22 -5.90 -0.33
CA GLU A 237 -13.72 -5.43 0.97
C GLU A 237 -13.37 -3.94 1.20
N ARG A 238 -12.09 -3.57 1.04
CA ARG A 238 -11.59 -2.20 1.29
C ARG A 238 -10.80 -1.63 0.11
N LEU A 239 -11.11 -0.39 -0.25
CA LEU A 239 -10.37 0.37 -1.26
C LEU A 239 -9.42 1.38 -0.60
N VAL A 240 -8.17 1.40 -1.05
CA VAL A 240 -7.17 2.39 -0.67
C VAL A 240 -6.76 3.19 -1.90
N LEU A 241 -7.09 4.48 -1.90
CA LEU A 241 -6.66 5.41 -2.95
C LEU A 241 -5.18 5.76 -2.77
N PHE A 242 -4.39 5.55 -3.80
CA PHE A 242 -2.93 5.68 -3.79
C PHE A 242 -2.45 6.51 -4.98
N HIS A 243 -1.13 6.76 -5.03
CA HIS A 243 -0.48 7.50 -6.11
C HIS A 243 -1.00 8.93 -6.26
N HIS A 244 -1.14 9.65 -5.14
CA HIS A 244 -1.72 10.99 -5.15
C HIS A 244 -0.86 11.93 -5.98
N ASP A 245 -1.49 12.77 -6.81
CA ASP A 245 -0.80 13.77 -7.60
C ASP A 245 0.12 14.65 -6.72
N PRO A 246 1.38 14.90 -7.14
CA PRO A 246 2.33 15.73 -6.41
C PRO A 246 1.79 17.08 -5.95
N ALA A 247 0.98 17.72 -6.78
CA ALA A 247 0.47 19.07 -6.52
C ALA A 247 -0.74 19.08 -5.58
N ARG A 248 -1.31 17.92 -5.22
CA ARG A 248 -2.47 17.87 -4.32
C ARG A 248 -2.09 18.13 -2.87
N SER A 249 -2.65 19.20 -2.32
CA SER A 249 -2.65 19.46 -0.89
C SER A 249 -3.43 18.41 -0.10
N ASP A 250 -3.17 18.36 1.21
CA ASP A 250 -3.85 17.47 2.16
C ASP A 250 -5.37 17.62 2.08
N ALA A 251 -5.87 18.86 2.03
CA ALA A 251 -7.31 19.15 1.93
C ALA A 251 -7.94 18.63 0.62
N GLN A 252 -7.18 18.64 -0.48
CA GLN A 252 -7.65 18.11 -1.77
C GLN A 252 -7.70 16.58 -1.76
N VAL A 253 -6.70 15.92 -1.18
CA VAL A 253 -6.71 14.45 -0.99
C VAL A 253 -7.89 14.04 -0.11
N GLU A 254 -8.15 14.76 0.99
CA GLU A 254 -9.32 14.52 1.83
C GLU A 254 -10.65 14.73 1.10
N ALA A 255 -10.74 15.74 0.23
CA ALA A 255 -11.93 15.97 -0.58
C ALA A 255 -12.20 14.80 -1.54
N ILE A 256 -11.15 14.23 -2.12
CA ILE A 256 -11.23 13.06 -3.00
C ILE A 256 -11.64 11.83 -2.22
N GLU A 257 -11.06 11.59 -1.05
CA GLU A 257 -11.47 10.50 -0.17
C GLU A 257 -12.96 10.60 0.19
N ARG A 258 -13.46 11.79 0.52
CA ARG A 258 -14.90 12.00 0.78
C ARG A 258 -15.76 11.68 -0.44
N ARG A 259 -15.36 12.13 -1.65
CA ARG A 259 -16.08 11.83 -2.89
C ARG A 259 -16.08 10.33 -3.17
N ALA A 260 -14.94 9.67 -3.03
CA ALA A 260 -14.80 8.23 -3.26
C ALA A 260 -15.63 7.40 -2.29
N ARG A 261 -15.77 7.82 -1.02
CA ARG A 261 -16.67 7.17 -0.04
C ARG A 261 -18.14 7.22 -0.42
N LEU A 262 -18.57 8.18 -1.25
CA LEU A 262 -19.93 8.19 -1.80
C LEU A 262 -20.13 7.11 -2.87
N CYS A 263 -19.06 6.74 -3.59
CA CYS A 263 -19.07 5.69 -4.60
C CYS A 263 -18.84 4.29 -3.99
N PHE A 264 -17.94 4.18 -3.00
CA PHE A 264 -17.60 2.96 -2.29
C PHE A 264 -17.30 3.27 -0.80
N PRO A 265 -18.21 2.99 0.15
CA PRO A 265 -18.10 3.48 1.53
C PRO A 265 -16.83 3.06 2.28
N ASN A 266 -16.31 1.84 2.07
CA ASN A 266 -15.09 1.36 2.71
C ASN A 266 -13.82 1.82 1.94
N THR A 267 -13.73 3.13 1.72
CA THR A 267 -12.60 3.79 1.05
C THR A 267 -11.80 4.63 2.03
N VAL A 268 -10.48 4.66 1.85
CA VAL A 268 -9.54 5.55 2.53
C VAL A 268 -8.48 6.04 1.55
N ALA A 269 -8.00 7.27 1.69
CA ALA A 269 -6.81 7.73 0.97
C ALA A 269 -5.55 7.35 1.76
N ALA A 270 -4.58 6.75 1.08
CA ALA A 270 -3.31 6.41 1.69
C ALA A 270 -2.60 7.66 2.21
N ARG A 271 -1.99 7.54 3.39
CA ARG A 271 -1.15 8.57 4.01
C ARG A 271 0.10 7.92 4.54
N GLU A 272 1.21 8.64 4.57
CA GLU A 272 2.41 8.18 5.25
C GLU A 272 2.12 7.80 6.70
N HIS A 273 2.81 6.75 7.16
CA HIS A 273 2.67 6.12 8.46
C HIS A 273 1.32 5.45 8.75
N MET A 274 0.35 5.58 7.85
CA MET A 274 -0.91 4.84 7.94
C MET A 274 -0.64 3.33 7.99
N MET A 275 -1.43 2.64 8.80
CA MET A 275 -1.35 1.19 8.96
C MET A 275 -2.72 0.54 8.70
N ILE A 276 -2.73 -0.56 7.96
CA ILE A 276 -3.90 -1.42 7.76
C ILE A 276 -3.52 -2.84 8.16
N THR A 277 -4.41 -3.54 8.86
CA THR A 277 -4.26 -4.96 9.17
C THR A 277 -5.38 -5.78 8.52
N ILE A 278 -5.02 -6.98 8.04
CA ILE A 278 -5.95 -7.99 7.50
C ILE A 278 -5.85 -9.25 8.38
N GLY A 279 -6.97 -9.94 8.62
CA GLY A 279 -7.00 -11.16 9.45
C GLY A 279 -6.89 -10.92 10.96
N ALA A 280 -6.96 -9.67 11.41
CA ALA A 280 -7.04 -9.36 12.83
C ALA A 280 -8.39 -9.86 13.37
N MET A 281 -8.36 -10.76 14.36
CA MET A 281 -9.55 -11.16 15.11
C MET A 281 -10.17 -9.89 15.70
N ALA A 282 -11.39 -9.54 15.28
CA ALA A 282 -12.15 -8.50 15.95
C ALA A 282 -12.24 -8.87 17.43
N GLN A 283 -11.62 -8.08 18.30
CA GLN A 283 -11.91 -8.17 19.72
C GLN A 283 -13.40 -7.84 19.86
N ARG A 284 -14.24 -8.88 20.00
CA ARG A 284 -15.59 -8.73 20.48
C ARG A 284 -15.46 -8.13 21.87
N SER A 285 -15.79 -6.86 22.00
CA SER A 285 -16.05 -6.25 23.29
C SER A 285 -17.35 -6.87 23.82
N ASP A 286 -17.22 -8.00 24.50
CA ASP A 286 -18.27 -8.49 25.38
C ASP A 286 -18.37 -7.50 26.54
N ALA A 287 -19.20 -6.47 26.36
CA ALA A 287 -19.74 -5.67 27.44
C ALA A 287 -20.75 -6.52 28.24
N LEU A 288 -20.25 -7.56 28.91
CA LEU A 288 -20.96 -8.32 29.91
C LEU A 288 -20.61 -7.77 31.30
N LEU A 289 -20.99 -6.52 31.58
CA LEU A 289 -20.95 -5.94 32.93
C LEU A 289 -22.17 -5.05 33.16
N CYS A 290 -23.34 -5.68 33.25
CA CYS A 290 -24.50 -5.15 33.96
C CYS A 290 -25.29 -6.30 34.61
N ALA A 291 -24.63 -7.08 35.45
CA ALA A 291 -25.31 -7.94 36.41
C ALA A 291 -24.39 -8.20 37.62
N GLY A 292 -24.78 -7.66 38.78
CA GLY A 292 -24.29 -8.16 40.06
C GLY A 292 -23.44 -7.21 40.89
N ALA A 293 -24.05 -6.18 41.47
CA ALA A 293 -23.60 -5.65 42.76
C ALA A 293 -24.67 -4.76 43.41
N ARG A 294 -25.77 -5.33 43.92
CA ARG A 294 -26.41 -4.90 45.19
C ARG A 294 -27.17 -6.07 45.81
N SER A 295 -26.56 -6.70 46.81
CA SER A 295 -27.31 -7.40 47.86
C SER A 295 -26.58 -7.24 49.18
N ARG A 296 -27.37 -7.15 50.26
CA ARG A 296 -27.02 -7.13 51.69
C ARG A 296 -26.82 -5.75 52.34
N ALA A 297 -27.95 -5.12 52.65
CA ALA A 297 -28.15 -4.56 53.99
C ALA A 297 -29.19 -5.43 54.71
N GLY A 298 -28.85 -5.84 55.93
CA GLY A 298 -29.53 -6.85 56.73
C GLY A 298 -30.80 -6.39 57.42
N ALA A 299 -31.50 -7.39 57.94
CA ALA A 299 -32.78 -7.34 58.64
C ALA A 299 -32.73 -6.66 60.03
N GLY A 300 -33.87 -6.11 60.44
CA GLY A 300 -34.19 -5.75 61.82
C GLY A 300 -35.57 -5.13 61.89
N GLY A 301 -36.60 -5.92 62.23
CA GLY A 301 -37.99 -5.49 62.25
C GLY A 301 -38.40 -4.74 63.53
N GLN A 302 -39.53 -4.06 63.48
CA GLN A 302 -40.71 -4.29 64.33
C GLN A 302 -41.80 -3.25 64.04
N SER A 303 -43.04 -3.73 64.13
CA SER A 303 -44.33 -3.06 64.01
C SER A 303 -44.65 -2.09 65.13
N VAL A 304 -45.21 -0.91 64.80
CA VAL A 304 -46.39 -0.23 65.42
C VAL A 304 -46.77 0.85 64.37
N GLY A 305 -47.96 0.97 63.78
CA GLY A 305 -49.29 1.10 64.37
C GLY A 305 -49.62 2.58 64.58
N VAL A 306 -50.80 2.99 64.07
CA VAL A 306 -51.63 4.14 64.51
C VAL A 306 -51.64 5.43 63.64
N GLU A 307 -52.78 5.54 62.95
CA GLU A 307 -53.71 6.68 62.74
C GLU A 307 -53.40 7.91 61.90
N ALA A 308 -54.52 8.32 61.28
CA ALA A 308 -54.78 9.46 60.42
C ALA A 308 -54.76 10.81 61.15
N ALA A 309 -54.40 11.85 60.39
CA ALA A 309 -55.22 13.05 60.19
C ALA A 309 -54.82 13.70 58.86
#